data_AF-A0A077YZ02-F1
#
_entry.id   AF-A0A077YZ02-F1
#
_cell.length_a   1.000
_cell.length_b   1.000
_cell.length_c   1.000
_cell.angle_alpha   90.00
_cell.angle_beta   90.00
_cell.angle_gamma   90.00
#
_symmetry.space_group_name_H-M   'P 1'
#
loop_
_entity.id
_entity.type
_entity.pdbx_description
1 polymer ?
#
loop_
_entity_poly.entity_id
_entity_poly.type
_entity_poly.pdbx_seq_one_letter_code
_entity_poly.pdbx_strand_id
1 'polypeptide(L)'
;MVIKTASLYTFHFFVMTQPSSANNDLFPGEPQVLLGDDRSFTYDFLFDESHSQCSVFTKCVQDLVERCFEGLNATVLAYGQTGSGKTYTMGTGLDNSCDTEQGIIPRAVDQLYNSMEKRINEAPPPSFSLEAQFIEIYNDEVIDLLDAQTAAGMEKVLSQTRTLFFQALQILRIGALNRTTGYTLMNEQSSRSHAMFTLKLTIKRQNDLYSNSEFACSDSTLFAKLNFVDLAGSERVKRTGATGQRAKEGISINSGLLALGNVISALGDRSLKVTHVPYRDSKLTRLLQDSLGGNSRTLMIACVGPSDCDFIETLNTLKYANRARNIRNRVVVNQSRSSVLVSDLQLRLRQLEQELTEFRLVAAANWAHLILAITTAGSKKRRRFCIRKSVVRRKLTTCERSEKLERQGSLAPRHGEDS
;
A
#
# COMPACT_ATOMS: atom_id res chain seq x y z
N MET A 1 2.34 13.30 38.25
CA MET A 1 0.93 13.19 38.65
C MET A 1 0.84 12.09 39.69
N VAL A 2 0.68 12.43 40.97
CA VAL A 2 0.33 11.42 41.99
C VAL A 2 -1.08 10.97 41.61
N ILE A 3 -1.27 9.67 41.35
CA ILE A 3 -2.59 9.09 41.09
C ILE A 3 -3.36 9.17 42.42
N LYS A 4 -3.94 10.35 42.70
CA LYS A 4 -4.84 10.55 43.83
C LYS A 4 -6.20 10.05 43.38
N THR A 5 -6.50 8.85 43.85
CA THR A 5 -7.83 8.26 44.01
C THR A 5 -8.95 9.29 44.02
N ALA A 6 -9.73 9.34 42.94
CA ALA A 6 -11.09 9.87 42.95
C ALA A 6 -11.92 9.02 41.98
N SER A 7 -12.93 8.36 42.53
CA SER A 7 -14.08 7.71 41.88
C SER A 7 -13.85 6.75 40.71
N LEU A 8 -14.39 5.55 40.92
CA LEU A 8 -14.79 4.54 39.94
C LEU A 8 -15.08 5.10 38.53
N TYR A 9 -14.53 4.42 37.52
CA TYR A 9 -14.66 4.66 36.06
C TYR A 9 -13.70 5.69 35.44
N THR A 10 -12.38 5.47 35.53
CA THR A 10 -11.39 6.21 34.72
C THR A 10 -10.67 5.25 33.77
N PHE A 11 -10.49 5.62 32.50
CA PHE A 11 -9.70 4.88 31.51
C PHE A 11 -8.54 5.78 31.04
N HIS A 12 -7.31 5.27 30.96
CA HIS A 12 -6.15 5.99 30.42
C HIS A 12 -5.66 5.29 29.14
N PHE A 13 -5.52 6.06 28.05
CA PHE A 13 -5.17 5.56 26.72
C PHE A 13 -3.75 6.04 26.32
N PHE A 14 -2.95 5.16 25.75
CA PHE A 14 -1.61 5.46 25.23
C PHE A 14 -1.56 5.08 23.76
N VAL A 15 -1.01 5.95 22.90
CA VAL A 15 -0.86 5.63 21.48
C VAL A 15 0.57 5.89 21.01
N MET A 16 1.12 4.95 20.24
CA MET A 16 2.51 4.98 19.77
C MET A 16 2.65 5.25 18.27
N THR A 17 3.49 6.22 17.92
CA THR A 17 4.05 6.54 16.59
C THR A 17 5.48 7.12 16.71
N GLN A 18 6.49 6.26 16.58
CA GLN A 18 7.95 6.50 16.42
C GLN A 18 8.62 7.85 16.84
N PRO A 19 9.81 7.81 17.50
CA PRO A 19 10.38 8.94 18.25
C PRO A 19 11.17 9.95 17.40
N SER A 20 11.05 11.23 17.77
CA SER A 20 12.12 12.25 17.62
C SER A 20 12.52 12.81 19.00
N SER A 21 13.78 12.54 19.38
CA SER A 21 14.69 13.26 20.30
C SER A 21 14.19 14.08 21.53
N ALA A 22 14.52 13.54 22.71
CA ALA A 22 15.30 14.10 23.85
C ALA A 22 14.77 15.19 24.83
N ASN A 23 14.63 14.75 26.11
CA ASN A 23 15.11 15.30 27.41
C ASN A 23 14.06 15.62 28.52
N ASN A 24 14.25 14.95 29.67
CA ASN A 24 14.04 15.29 31.10
C ASN A 24 12.77 16.00 31.62
N ASP A 25 12.38 15.67 32.86
CA ASP A 25 11.57 16.44 33.81
C ASP A 25 10.53 17.41 33.25
N LEU A 26 9.26 16.97 33.24
CA LEU A 26 8.06 17.80 33.15
C LEU A 26 8.21 19.08 32.28
N PHE A 27 8.69 18.95 31.04
CA PHE A 27 8.44 20.00 30.07
C PHE A 27 6.96 19.92 29.66
N PRO A 28 6.15 20.98 29.87
CA PRO A 28 4.82 21.02 29.30
C PRO A 28 4.95 20.93 27.77
N GLY A 29 4.63 19.77 27.21
CA GLY A 29 4.68 19.54 25.77
C GLY A 29 5.00 18.11 25.33
N GLU A 30 5.73 17.31 26.12
CA GLU A 30 6.04 15.92 25.73
C GLU A 30 5.10 14.88 26.36
N PRO A 31 4.66 13.83 25.61
CA PRO A 31 3.73 12.81 26.12
C PRO A 31 4.45 11.78 27.01
N GLN A 32 4.75 12.15 28.25
CA GLN A 32 5.42 11.28 29.23
C GLN A 32 4.50 10.88 30.38
N VAL A 33 4.65 9.63 30.84
CA VAL A 33 3.97 9.10 32.02
C VAL A 33 4.95 8.64 33.07
N LEU A 34 4.72 9.10 34.29
CA LEU A 34 5.42 8.67 35.48
C LEU A 34 4.57 7.63 36.22
N LEU A 35 5.14 6.46 36.46
CA LEU A 35 4.49 5.36 37.18
C LEU A 35 5.29 5.03 38.45
N GLY A 36 4.73 5.34 39.62
CA GLY A 36 5.45 5.27 40.88
C GLY A 36 6.48 6.41 41.00
N ASP A 37 7.57 6.17 41.73
CA ASP A 37 8.57 7.21 42.06
C ASP A 37 9.71 7.31 41.03
N ASP A 38 10.00 6.24 40.29
CA ASP A 38 11.26 6.09 39.54
C ASP A 38 11.11 5.69 38.06
N ARG A 39 9.87 5.51 37.55
CA ARG A 39 9.66 4.95 36.20
C ARG A 39 8.93 5.92 35.30
N SER A 40 9.66 6.53 34.38
CA SER A 40 9.09 7.36 33.33
C SER A 40 9.05 6.62 32.00
N PHE A 41 7.96 6.80 31.25
CA PHE A 41 7.77 6.25 29.93
C PHE A 41 7.30 7.36 29.00
N THR A 42 8.04 7.59 27.91
CA THR A 42 7.65 8.56 26.88
C THR A 42 7.02 7.83 25.70
N TYR A 43 5.87 8.32 25.27
CA TYR A 43 5.12 7.82 24.12
C TYR A 43 4.89 8.97 23.15
N ASP A 44 4.23 8.66 22.04
CA ASP A 44 4.04 9.62 20.94
C ASP A 44 2.73 10.38 21.11
N PHE A 45 1.71 9.73 21.69
CA PHE A 45 0.51 10.38 22.19
C PHE A 45 0.09 9.83 23.55
N LEU A 46 -0.38 10.74 24.39
CA LEU A 46 -0.99 10.46 25.68
C LEU A 46 -2.43 10.97 25.66
N PHE A 47 -3.35 10.14 26.14
CA PHE A 47 -4.77 10.45 26.22
C PHE A 47 -5.29 10.05 27.60
N ASP A 48 -5.84 11.03 28.30
CA ASP A 48 -6.52 10.84 29.58
C ASP A 48 -8.05 10.87 29.40
N GLU A 49 -8.77 10.89 30.52
CA GLU A 49 -10.24 10.97 30.56
C GLU A 49 -10.83 12.26 29.95
N SER A 50 -10.02 13.31 29.79
CA SER A 50 -10.47 14.56 29.15
C SER A 50 -10.55 14.45 27.63
N HIS A 51 -9.94 13.41 27.04
CA HIS A 51 -9.93 13.18 25.61
C HIS A 51 -11.13 12.35 25.17
N SER A 52 -11.88 12.87 24.20
CA SER A 52 -12.97 12.13 23.56
C SER A 52 -12.46 11.09 22.56
N GLN A 53 -13.28 10.07 22.29
CA GLN A 53 -13.02 9.06 21.24
C GLN A 53 -12.76 9.70 19.87
N CYS A 54 -13.41 10.84 19.58
CA CYS A 54 -13.18 11.63 18.38
C CYS A 54 -11.77 12.24 18.33
N SER A 55 -11.27 12.75 19.45
CA SER A 55 -9.90 13.30 19.55
C SER A 55 -8.85 12.22 19.34
N VAL A 56 -9.04 11.04 19.94
CA VAL A 56 -8.17 9.86 19.76
C VAL A 56 -8.13 9.43 18.29
N PHE A 57 -9.30 9.31 17.65
CA PHE A 57 -9.41 8.94 16.24
C PHE A 57 -8.71 9.94 15.32
N THR A 58 -9.02 11.23 15.49
CA THR A 58 -8.47 12.34 14.68
C THR A 58 -6.94 12.38 14.75
N LYS A 59 -6.37 12.26 15.96
CA LYS A 59 -4.91 12.34 16.14
C LYS A 59 -4.16 11.11 15.66
N CYS A 60 -4.71 9.91 15.81
CA CYS A 60 -3.94 8.68 15.64
C CYS A 60 -4.33 7.84 14.42
N VAL A 61 -5.61 7.79 14.07
CA VAL A 61 -6.14 6.84 13.08
C VAL A 61 -6.50 7.51 11.77
N GLN A 62 -6.87 8.79 11.80
CA GLN A 62 -7.32 9.51 10.61
C GLN A 62 -6.30 9.50 9.46
N ASP A 63 -5.01 9.75 9.73
CA ASP A 63 -3.96 9.66 8.71
C ASP A 63 -3.81 8.22 8.21
N LEU A 64 -3.87 7.22 9.09
CA LEU A 64 -3.75 5.81 8.68
C LEU A 64 -4.83 5.42 7.67
N VAL A 65 -6.07 5.85 7.91
CA VAL A 65 -7.21 5.63 7.00
C VAL A 65 -6.99 6.36 5.68
N GLU A 66 -6.52 7.61 5.71
CA GLU A 66 -6.27 8.38 4.49
C GLU A 66 -5.16 7.75 3.63
N ARG A 67 -4.11 7.25 4.28
CA ARG A 67 -2.99 6.55 3.64
C ARG A 67 -3.38 5.22 3.01
N CYS A 68 -4.49 4.59 3.41
CA CYS A 68 -5.02 3.43 2.70
C CYS A 68 -5.41 3.75 1.25
N PHE A 69 -5.82 4.98 0.94
CA PHE A 69 -6.08 5.41 -0.44
C PHE A 69 -4.81 5.57 -1.29
N GLU A 70 -3.64 5.59 -0.67
CA GLU A 70 -2.32 5.55 -1.32
C GLU A 70 -1.84 4.10 -1.55
N GLY A 71 -2.64 3.08 -1.18
CA GLY A 71 -2.27 1.66 -1.28
C GLY A 71 -1.38 1.17 -0.13
N LEU A 72 -1.39 1.86 1.01
CA LEU A 72 -0.64 1.48 2.20
C LEU A 72 -1.52 0.66 3.16
N ASN A 73 -0.98 -0.45 3.67
CA ASN A 73 -1.67 -1.19 4.72
C ASN A 73 -1.52 -0.46 6.06
N ALA A 74 -2.55 -0.55 6.88
CA ALA A 74 -2.57 -0.01 8.23
C ALA A 74 -3.12 -1.05 9.21
N THR A 75 -2.59 -1.05 10.42
CA THR A 75 -3.07 -1.90 11.53
C THR A 75 -3.19 -1.06 12.79
N VAL A 76 -4.30 -1.19 13.50
CA VAL A 76 -4.51 -0.62 14.83
C VAL A 76 -4.72 -1.77 15.82
N LEU A 77 -3.84 -1.88 16.83
CA LEU A 77 -3.94 -2.88 17.88
C LEU A 77 -4.30 -2.23 19.21
N ALA A 78 -5.30 -2.75 19.91
CA ALA A 78 -5.59 -2.41 21.30
C ALA A 78 -5.06 -3.52 22.23
N TYR A 79 -4.28 -3.15 23.25
CA TYR A 79 -3.64 -4.06 24.19
C TYR A 79 -3.73 -3.53 25.62
N GLY A 80 -3.91 -4.42 26.60
CA GLY A 80 -4.09 -4.06 28.00
C GLY A 80 -4.94 -5.07 28.76
N GLN A 81 -5.04 -4.91 30.07
CA GLN A 81 -5.84 -5.80 30.93
C GLN A 81 -7.34 -5.74 30.61
N THR A 82 -8.10 -6.75 31.01
CA THR A 82 -9.56 -6.72 30.97
C THR A 82 -10.09 -5.50 31.73
N GLY A 83 -11.12 -4.86 31.16
CA GLY A 83 -11.69 -3.64 31.74
C GLY A 83 -10.79 -2.40 31.66
N SER A 84 -9.75 -2.37 30.82
CA SER A 84 -8.96 -1.14 30.57
C SER A 84 -9.44 -0.30 29.38
N GLY A 85 -10.54 -0.70 28.74
CA GLY A 85 -11.19 0.12 27.69
C GLY A 85 -10.82 -0.27 26.25
N LYS A 86 -10.13 -1.39 26.01
CA LYS A 86 -9.78 -1.86 24.64
C LYS A 86 -10.98 -1.93 23.69
N THR A 87 -12.01 -2.68 24.08
CA THR A 87 -13.25 -2.89 23.32
C THR A 87 -14.03 -1.59 23.13
N TYR A 88 -14.05 -0.72 24.15
CA TYR A 88 -14.62 0.63 24.06
C TYR A 88 -13.86 1.49 23.04
N THR A 89 -12.52 1.52 23.11
CA THR A 89 -11.66 2.23 22.16
C THR A 89 -11.89 1.78 20.72
N MET A 90 -11.91 0.47 20.49
CA MET A 90 -12.10 -0.11 19.15
C MET A 90 -13.53 0.10 18.64
N GLY A 91 -14.51 0.21 19.53
CA GLY A 91 -15.93 0.33 19.16
C GLY A 91 -16.54 -1.01 18.75
N THR A 92 -16.01 -2.12 19.25
CA THR A 92 -16.53 -3.49 19.00
C THR A 92 -17.66 -3.89 19.96
N GLY A 93 -17.99 -3.05 20.95
CA GLY A 93 -19.13 -3.26 21.86
C GLY A 93 -20.49 -3.06 21.16
N LEU A 94 -21.54 -3.66 21.72
CA LEU A 94 -22.90 -3.58 21.19
C LEU A 94 -23.55 -2.19 21.41
N ASP A 95 -23.14 -1.48 22.47
CA ASP A 95 -23.87 -0.33 23.03
C ASP A 95 -23.56 1.04 22.37
N ASN A 96 -23.09 1.06 21.13
CA ASN A 96 -22.72 2.30 20.43
C ASN A 96 -23.94 3.03 19.82
N SER A 97 -24.87 3.46 20.67
CA SER A 97 -26.09 4.18 20.26
C SER A 97 -25.85 5.67 20.02
N CYS A 98 -24.85 6.26 20.69
CA CYS A 98 -24.56 7.70 20.63
C CYS A 98 -23.33 7.99 19.77
N ASP A 99 -23.41 8.97 18.87
CA ASP A 99 -22.32 9.37 17.96
C ASP A 99 -21.05 9.83 18.70
N THR A 100 -21.17 10.35 19.93
CA THR A 100 -20.01 10.81 20.72
C THR A 100 -19.20 9.66 21.30
N GLU A 101 -19.83 8.52 21.58
CA GLU A 101 -19.19 7.36 22.22
C GLU A 101 -18.69 6.32 21.22
N GLN A 102 -18.97 6.51 19.92
CA GLN A 102 -18.45 5.63 18.87
C GLN A 102 -16.92 5.49 18.95
N GLY A 103 -16.45 4.24 18.95
CA GLY A 103 -15.04 3.92 18.91
C GLY A 103 -14.39 4.10 17.55
N ILE A 104 -13.17 3.59 17.41
CA ILE A 104 -12.31 3.77 16.24
C ILE A 104 -12.90 3.13 14.99
N ILE A 105 -13.43 1.89 15.06
CA ILE A 105 -13.89 1.18 13.87
C ILE A 105 -15.06 1.89 13.18
N PRO A 106 -16.17 2.26 13.88
CA PRO A 106 -17.27 3.01 13.25
C PRO A 106 -16.80 4.32 12.60
N ARG A 107 -15.91 5.07 13.27
CA ARG A 107 -15.35 6.33 12.73
C ARG A 107 -14.46 6.11 11.52
N ALA A 108 -13.67 5.03 11.51
CA ALA A 108 -12.84 4.67 10.37
C ALA A 108 -13.69 4.29 9.16
N VAL A 109 -14.78 3.55 9.37
CA VAL A 109 -15.74 3.18 8.33
C VAL A 109 -16.44 4.43 7.76
N ASP A 110 -16.86 5.37 8.62
CA ASP A 110 -17.42 6.65 8.19
C ASP A 110 -16.42 7.46 7.35
N GLN A 111 -15.19 7.62 7.83
CA GLN A 111 -14.15 8.32 7.08
C GLN A 111 -13.85 7.64 5.74
N LEU A 112 -13.75 6.30 5.71
CA LEU A 112 -13.54 5.55 4.47
C LEU A 112 -14.65 5.84 3.46
N TYR A 113 -15.91 5.80 3.88
CA TYR A 113 -17.04 6.11 3.01
C TYR A 113 -16.97 7.55 2.47
N ASN A 114 -16.78 8.53 3.35
CA ASN A 114 -16.70 9.95 2.99
C ASN A 114 -15.50 10.23 2.05
N SER A 115 -14.35 9.57 2.28
CA SER A 115 -13.16 9.68 1.44
C SER A 115 -13.33 8.99 0.08
N MET A 116 -14.13 7.92 -0.02
CA MET A 116 -14.50 7.31 -1.30
C MET A 116 -15.43 8.23 -2.09
N GLU A 117 -16.50 8.75 -1.47
CA GLU A 117 -17.48 9.61 -2.14
C GLU A 117 -16.83 10.86 -2.74
N LYS A 118 -15.89 11.49 -2.02
CA LYS A 118 -15.11 12.63 -2.54
C LYS A 118 -14.31 12.27 -3.79
N ARG A 119 -13.70 11.08 -3.80
CA ARG A 119 -12.81 10.63 -4.89
C ARG A 119 -13.55 10.10 -6.10
N ILE A 120 -14.75 9.54 -5.93
CA ILE A 120 -15.61 9.12 -7.07
C ILE A 120 -15.92 10.32 -7.99
N ASN A 121 -15.95 11.54 -7.44
CA ASN A 121 -16.17 12.77 -8.20
C ASN A 121 -14.91 13.31 -8.92
N GLU A 122 -13.74 12.67 -8.75
CA GLU A 122 -12.51 13.02 -9.48
C GLU A 122 -12.58 12.52 -10.94
N ALA A 123 -11.88 13.19 -11.85
CA ALA A 123 -11.80 12.78 -13.26
C ALA A 123 -10.37 12.32 -13.61
N PRO A 124 -10.16 11.06 -14.05
CA PRO A 124 -11.16 9.99 -14.24
C PRO A 124 -11.62 9.33 -12.91
N PRO A 125 -12.87 8.85 -12.83
CA PRO A 125 -13.44 8.31 -11.60
C PRO A 125 -12.78 6.99 -11.21
N PRO A 126 -12.22 6.85 -10.00
CA PRO A 126 -11.75 5.57 -9.47
C PRO A 126 -12.91 4.64 -9.12
N SER A 127 -12.73 3.34 -9.34
CA SER A 127 -13.61 2.30 -8.82
C SER A 127 -13.07 1.71 -7.52
N PHE A 128 -13.92 1.54 -6.51
CA PHE A 128 -13.55 1.11 -5.16
C PHE A 128 -14.22 -0.21 -4.78
N SER A 129 -13.49 -1.29 -4.52
CA SER A 129 -14.09 -2.49 -3.91
C SER A 129 -13.67 -2.55 -2.45
N LEU A 130 -14.64 -2.69 -1.55
CA LEU A 130 -14.41 -2.83 -0.12
C LEU A 130 -14.92 -4.22 0.31
N GLU A 131 -14.08 -4.94 1.03
CA GLU A 131 -14.39 -6.26 1.56
C GLU A 131 -14.14 -6.24 3.07
N ALA A 132 -15.02 -6.89 3.83
CA ALA A 132 -14.92 -6.96 5.29
C ALA A 132 -14.77 -8.41 5.76
N GLN A 133 -13.87 -8.61 6.71
CA GLN A 133 -13.63 -9.86 7.40
C GLN A 133 -13.64 -9.60 8.91
N PHE A 134 -14.35 -10.43 9.68
CA PHE A 134 -14.34 -10.34 11.13
C PHE A 134 -14.06 -11.72 11.70
N ILE A 135 -12.92 -11.86 12.36
CA ILE A 135 -12.43 -13.11 12.94
C ILE A 135 -12.30 -12.95 14.44
N GLU A 136 -12.64 -14.01 15.16
CA GLU A 136 -12.30 -14.22 16.56
C GLU A 136 -11.23 -15.31 16.67
N ILE A 137 -10.21 -15.07 17.50
CA ILE A 137 -9.26 -16.10 17.89
C ILE A 137 -9.55 -16.45 19.34
N TYR A 138 -10.02 -17.68 19.56
CA TYR A 138 -10.37 -18.21 20.87
C TYR A 138 -9.71 -19.57 21.06
N ASN A 139 -8.97 -19.75 22.15
CA ASN A 139 -8.24 -20.99 22.45
C ASN A 139 -7.34 -21.47 21.28
N ASP A 140 -6.63 -20.54 20.64
CA ASP A 140 -5.83 -20.75 19.42
C ASP A 140 -6.64 -21.29 18.22
N GLU A 141 -7.97 -21.28 18.23
CA GLU A 141 -8.82 -21.55 17.08
C GLU A 141 -9.33 -20.27 16.43
N VAL A 142 -9.46 -20.30 15.11
CA VAL A 142 -9.89 -19.15 14.29
C VAL A 142 -11.35 -19.36 13.94
N ILE A 143 -12.21 -18.45 14.40
CA ILE A 143 -13.66 -18.48 14.21
C ILE A 143 -14.04 -17.28 13.34
N ASP A 144 -14.77 -17.52 12.26
CA ASP A 144 -15.35 -16.44 11.46
C ASP A 144 -16.61 -15.92 12.17
N LEU A 145 -16.63 -14.63 12.50
CA LEU A 145 -17.77 -13.99 13.15
C LEU A 145 -18.85 -13.55 12.16
N LEU A 146 -18.59 -13.60 10.85
CA LEU A 146 -19.54 -13.21 9.81
C LEU A 146 -20.34 -14.39 9.25
N ASP A 147 -19.90 -15.62 9.50
CA ASP A 147 -20.56 -16.85 9.07
C ASP A 147 -21.23 -17.54 10.27
N ALA A 148 -22.56 -17.64 10.24
CA ALA A 148 -23.31 -18.38 11.27
C ALA A 148 -23.52 -19.86 10.88
N GLN A 149 -23.20 -20.30 9.65
CA GLN A 149 -23.66 -21.60 9.14
C GLN A 149 -22.68 -22.45 8.30
N THR A 150 -21.45 -22.05 7.94
CA THR A 150 -20.57 -22.96 7.17
C THR A 150 -19.07 -22.84 7.44
N ALA A 151 -18.34 -23.96 7.48
CA ALA A 151 -16.91 -24.03 7.77
C ALA A 151 -15.98 -23.61 6.61
N ALA A 152 -16.40 -22.69 5.74
CA ALA A 152 -15.61 -22.23 4.60
C ALA A 152 -15.55 -20.70 4.60
N GLY A 153 -14.45 -20.16 5.14
CA GLY A 153 -14.24 -18.72 5.31
C GLY A 153 -14.49 -17.95 4.02
N MET A 154 -15.51 -17.09 4.03
CA MET A 154 -15.90 -16.31 2.86
C MET A 154 -16.12 -14.85 3.25
N GLU A 155 -15.20 -14.04 2.75
CA GLU A 155 -15.20 -12.60 2.66
C GLU A 155 -16.56 -12.04 2.21
N LYS A 156 -17.14 -11.14 3.01
CA LYS A 156 -18.36 -10.41 2.58
C LYS A 156 -17.94 -9.20 1.76
N VAL A 157 -18.19 -9.27 0.46
CA VAL A 157 -18.07 -8.14 -0.47
C VAL A 157 -19.11 -7.09 -0.09
N LEU A 158 -18.67 -5.89 0.31
CA LEU A 158 -19.56 -4.76 0.52
C LEU A 158 -19.91 -4.17 -0.86
N SER A 159 -21.19 -4.03 -1.16
CA SER A 159 -21.64 -3.43 -2.43
C SER A 159 -21.24 -1.96 -2.49
N GLN A 160 -20.72 -1.48 -3.62
CA GLN A 160 -20.31 -0.10 -3.92
C GLN A 160 -21.43 0.97 -3.81
N THR A 161 -22.59 0.61 -3.27
CA THR A 161 -23.78 1.47 -3.23
C THR A 161 -23.73 2.42 -2.02
N ARG A 162 -24.56 3.47 -2.00
CA ARG A 162 -24.82 4.40 -0.87
C ARG A 162 -25.09 3.70 0.48
N THR A 163 -25.28 2.38 0.48
CA THR A 163 -25.49 1.52 1.65
C THR A 163 -24.20 1.01 2.29
N LEU A 164 -23.01 1.31 1.75
CA LEU A 164 -21.72 0.79 2.25
C LEU A 164 -21.50 1.05 3.75
N PHE A 165 -21.76 2.28 4.20
CA PHE A 165 -21.62 2.66 5.61
C PHE A 165 -22.54 1.84 6.52
N PHE A 166 -23.84 1.80 6.18
CA PHE A 166 -24.83 1.03 6.93
C PHE A 166 -24.52 -0.48 6.91
N GLN A 167 -24.09 -1.01 5.77
CA GLN A 167 -23.72 -2.43 5.64
C GLN A 167 -22.50 -2.76 6.49
N ALA A 168 -21.44 -1.93 6.46
CA ALA A 168 -20.24 -2.15 7.26
C ALA A 168 -20.54 -2.09 8.77
N LEU A 169 -21.37 -1.14 9.21
CA LEU A 169 -21.81 -1.08 10.61
C LEU A 169 -22.72 -2.26 11.00
N GLN A 170 -23.58 -2.72 10.09
CA GLN A 170 -24.39 -3.92 10.31
C GLN A 170 -23.52 -5.17 10.43
N ILE A 171 -22.51 -5.33 9.57
CA ILE A 171 -21.53 -6.42 9.65
C ILE A 171 -20.80 -6.39 11.00
N LEU A 172 -20.36 -5.20 11.45
CA LEU A 172 -19.73 -5.04 12.75
C LEU A 172 -20.67 -5.46 13.89
N ARG A 173 -21.94 -5.03 13.85
CA ARG A 173 -22.96 -5.41 14.85
C ARG A 173 -23.25 -6.91 14.86
N ILE A 174 -23.42 -7.52 13.69
CA ILE A 174 -23.65 -8.97 13.57
C ILE A 174 -22.46 -9.74 14.14
N GLY A 175 -21.23 -9.36 13.78
CA GLY A 175 -20.04 -10.01 14.31
C GLY A 175 -19.86 -9.81 15.82
N ALA A 176 -20.20 -8.63 16.36
CA ALA A 176 -20.18 -8.37 17.79
C ALA A 176 -21.22 -9.22 18.55
N LEU A 177 -22.41 -9.40 17.98
CA LEU A 177 -23.43 -10.30 18.51
C LEU A 177 -22.94 -11.75 18.50
N ASN A 178 -22.40 -12.23 17.37
CA ASN A 178 -21.88 -13.59 17.26
C ASN A 178 -20.73 -13.87 18.24
N ARG A 179 -19.86 -12.89 18.48
CA ARG A 179 -18.80 -12.95 19.49
C ARG A 179 -19.36 -13.11 20.91
N THR A 180 -20.53 -12.54 21.17
CA THR A 180 -21.20 -12.60 22.48
C THR A 180 -22.02 -13.89 22.63
N THR A 181 -22.67 -14.37 21.56
CA THR A 181 -23.62 -15.49 21.59
C THR A 181 -22.97 -16.87 21.37
N GLY A 182 -21.71 -16.94 20.96
CA GLY A 182 -21.04 -18.16 20.48
C GLY A 182 -21.15 -19.39 21.39
N TYR A 183 -21.36 -19.25 22.71
CA TYR A 183 -21.58 -20.38 23.61
C TYR A 183 -22.58 -20.02 24.72
N THR A 184 -23.71 -20.72 24.75
CA THR A 184 -24.91 -20.42 25.57
C THR A 184 -24.76 -20.61 27.09
N LEU A 185 -23.57 -20.88 27.62
CA LEU A 185 -23.39 -21.18 29.05
C LEU A 185 -22.06 -20.62 29.58
N MET A 186 -22.14 -19.55 30.37
CA MET A 186 -21.10 -19.01 31.27
C MET A 186 -19.83 -18.45 30.60
N ASN A 187 -19.74 -17.12 30.45
CA ASN A 187 -18.62 -16.22 30.79
C ASN A 187 -18.47 -15.06 29.79
N GLU A 188 -17.93 -13.95 30.29
CA GLU A 188 -17.44 -12.77 29.58
C GLU A 188 -16.37 -13.11 28.52
N GLN A 189 -16.78 -13.75 27.41
CA GLN A 189 -15.88 -14.28 26.37
C GLN A 189 -15.06 -13.19 25.67
N SER A 190 -15.62 -11.98 25.54
CA SER A 190 -14.92 -10.84 24.93
C SER A 190 -13.61 -10.46 25.63
N SER A 191 -13.46 -10.78 26.92
CA SER A 191 -12.21 -10.59 27.67
C SER A 191 -11.12 -11.60 27.31
N ARG A 192 -11.52 -12.77 26.82
CA ARG A 192 -10.68 -13.96 26.65
C ARG A 192 -10.35 -14.29 25.19
N SER A 193 -11.03 -13.67 24.23
CA SER A 193 -10.77 -13.85 22.81
C SER A 193 -10.13 -12.61 22.18
N HIS A 194 -9.31 -12.81 21.16
CA HIS A 194 -8.82 -11.74 20.30
C HIS A 194 -9.81 -11.52 19.16
N ALA A 195 -10.20 -10.28 18.89
CA ALA A 195 -11.05 -9.94 17.76
C ALA A 195 -10.21 -9.22 16.69
N MET A 196 -10.34 -9.63 15.45
CA MET A 196 -9.67 -9.03 14.30
C MET A 196 -10.70 -8.66 13.25
N PHE A 197 -10.90 -7.36 13.05
CA PHE A 197 -11.75 -6.82 12.00
C PHE A 197 -10.86 -6.23 10.90
N THR A 198 -10.94 -6.79 9.70
CA THR A 198 -10.12 -6.41 8.55
C THR A 198 -11.00 -5.86 7.45
N LEU A 199 -10.65 -4.66 6.98
CA LEU A 199 -11.21 -4.05 5.78
C LEU A 199 -10.18 -4.12 4.67
N LYS A 200 -10.52 -4.72 3.53
CA LYS A 200 -9.68 -4.73 2.33
C LYS A 200 -10.25 -3.75 1.32
N LEU A 201 -9.45 -2.76 0.96
CA LEU A 201 -9.76 -1.75 -0.03
C LEU A 201 -8.99 -2.04 -1.31
N THR A 202 -9.69 -2.19 -2.42
CA THR A 202 -9.13 -2.28 -3.77
C THR A 202 -9.56 -1.05 -4.56
N ILE A 203 -8.61 -0.33 -5.13
CA ILE A 203 -8.86 0.89 -5.90
C ILE A 203 -8.38 0.65 -7.32
N LYS A 204 -9.25 0.76 -8.33
CA LYS A 204 -8.84 0.73 -9.73
C LYS A 204 -9.03 2.11 -10.33
N ARG A 205 -7.95 2.70 -10.82
CA ARG A 205 -7.97 3.95 -11.58
C ARG A 205 -7.77 3.65 -13.06
N GLN A 206 -8.70 4.11 -13.88
CA GLN A 206 -8.52 4.18 -15.33
C GLN A 206 -7.60 5.35 -15.64
N ASN A 207 -6.63 5.18 -16.54
CA ASN A 207 -5.84 6.29 -17.05
C ASN A 207 -6.48 6.79 -18.35
N ASP A 208 -6.95 8.04 -18.37
CA ASP A 208 -7.35 8.76 -19.60
C ASP A 208 -6.13 9.23 -20.41
N LEU A 209 -5.06 8.42 -20.46
CA LEU A 209 -3.97 8.67 -21.39
C LEU A 209 -4.46 8.29 -22.78
N TYR A 210 -4.96 9.30 -23.50
CA TYR A 210 -5.10 9.42 -24.96
C TYR A 210 -4.70 8.18 -25.79
N SER A 211 -5.57 7.88 -26.76
CA SER A 211 -5.41 6.98 -27.93
C SER A 211 -6.11 5.63 -27.78
N ASN A 212 -7.16 5.33 -28.56
CA ASN A 212 -7.09 4.84 -29.95
C ASN A 212 -6.01 3.79 -30.26
N SER A 213 -5.31 3.25 -29.26
CA SER A 213 -4.53 2.02 -29.40
C SER A 213 -5.26 0.91 -28.63
N GLU A 214 -5.47 -0.23 -29.28
CA GLU A 214 -6.13 -1.42 -28.71
C GLU A 214 -5.41 -2.01 -27.47
N PHE A 215 -4.29 -1.40 -27.04
CA PHE A 215 -3.46 -1.83 -25.90
C PHE A 215 -3.56 -0.92 -24.66
N ALA A 216 -4.52 0.01 -24.61
CA ALA A 216 -4.66 1.03 -23.55
C ALA A 216 -5.30 0.55 -22.22
N CYS A 217 -5.22 -0.72 -21.85
CA CYS A 217 -5.67 -1.18 -20.52
C CYS A 217 -4.54 -1.03 -19.48
N SER A 218 -4.19 0.22 -19.11
CA SER A 218 -3.31 0.48 -17.96
C SER A 218 -4.15 0.87 -16.74
N ASP A 219 -5.05 -0.02 -16.30
CA ASP A 219 -5.75 0.20 -15.04
C ASP A 219 -4.76 0.01 -13.89
N SER A 220 -4.40 1.13 -13.24
CA SER A 220 -3.59 1.05 -12.02
C SER A 220 -4.49 0.54 -10.89
N THR A 221 -4.08 -0.56 -10.27
CA THR A 221 -4.85 -1.18 -9.19
C THR A 221 -4.05 -1.16 -7.90
N LEU A 222 -4.56 -0.43 -6.91
CA LEU A 222 -4.00 -0.30 -5.57
C LEU A 222 -4.77 -1.20 -4.60
N PHE A 223 -4.05 -1.73 -3.62
CA PHE A 223 -4.63 -2.53 -2.55
C PHE A 223 -4.21 -1.96 -1.20
N ALA A 224 -5.13 -1.94 -0.24
CA ALA A 224 -4.82 -1.61 1.13
C ALA A 224 -5.62 -2.51 2.07
N LYS A 225 -4.96 -2.96 3.13
CA LYS A 225 -5.56 -3.70 4.24
C LYS A 225 -5.57 -2.82 5.47
N LEU A 226 -6.74 -2.58 6.04
CA LEU A 226 -6.91 -1.87 7.29
C LEU A 226 -7.38 -2.89 8.35
N ASN A 227 -6.46 -3.23 9.24
CA ASN A 227 -6.69 -4.23 10.29
C ASN A 227 -6.94 -3.56 11.63
N PHE A 228 -7.97 -3.98 12.33
CA PHE A 228 -8.36 -3.54 13.65
C PHE A 228 -8.35 -4.73 14.60
N VAL A 229 -7.50 -4.67 15.62
CA VAL A 229 -7.21 -5.81 16.49
C VAL A 229 -7.53 -5.45 17.93
N ASP A 230 -8.54 -6.11 18.51
CA ASP A 230 -8.90 -6.04 19.93
C ASP A 230 -8.32 -7.28 20.62
N LEU A 231 -7.17 -7.15 21.29
CA LEU A 231 -6.53 -8.29 21.93
C LEU A 231 -7.26 -8.69 23.22
N ALA A 232 -7.20 -9.97 23.59
CA ALA A 232 -7.64 -10.45 24.89
C ALA A 232 -6.92 -9.74 26.05
N GLY A 233 -7.49 -9.85 27.26
CA GLY A 233 -6.90 -9.33 28.49
C GLY A 233 -5.46 -9.81 28.70
N SER A 234 -4.56 -8.88 29.01
CA SER A 234 -3.15 -9.16 29.26
C SER A 234 -2.82 -9.56 30.70
N GLU A 235 -3.82 -9.62 31.58
CA GLU A 235 -3.63 -10.00 32.98
C GLU A 235 -3.23 -11.46 33.14
N ARG A 236 -2.36 -11.72 34.12
CA ARG A 236 -1.86 -13.08 34.37
C ARG A 236 -2.95 -13.94 35.01
N VAL A 237 -3.04 -15.22 34.61
CA VAL A 237 -4.00 -16.20 35.20
C VAL A 237 -3.98 -16.21 36.73
N LYS A 238 -2.80 -16.05 37.36
CA LYS A 238 -2.63 -15.98 38.82
C LYS A 238 -3.50 -14.91 39.48
N ARG A 239 -3.79 -13.80 38.78
CA ARG A 239 -4.62 -12.69 39.25
C ARG A 239 -6.12 -13.00 39.17
N THR A 240 -6.53 -13.81 38.20
CA THR A 240 -7.95 -14.15 37.96
C THR A 240 -8.52 -15.14 38.97
N GLY A 241 -7.67 -15.88 39.70
CA GLY A 241 -8.13 -16.94 40.62
C GLY A 241 -8.86 -18.11 39.95
N ALA A 242 -8.79 -18.22 38.62
CA ALA A 242 -9.51 -19.24 37.87
C ALA A 242 -8.97 -20.66 38.15
N THR A 243 -9.87 -21.61 38.37
CA THR A 243 -9.56 -23.03 38.58
C THR A 243 -10.20 -23.91 37.49
N GLY A 244 -9.67 -25.14 37.32
CA GLY A 244 -10.23 -26.12 36.37
C GLY A 244 -10.11 -25.70 34.90
N GLN A 245 -11.20 -25.81 34.15
CA GLN A 245 -11.23 -25.53 32.70
C GLN A 245 -10.91 -24.06 32.38
N ARG A 246 -11.37 -23.12 33.22
CA ARG A 246 -11.06 -21.68 33.09
C ARG A 246 -9.56 -21.41 33.24
N ALA A 247 -8.84 -22.21 34.03
CA ALA A 247 -7.39 -22.07 34.16
C ALA A 247 -6.66 -22.52 32.89
N LYS A 248 -7.08 -23.64 32.27
CA LYS A 248 -6.52 -24.13 31.00
C LYS A 248 -6.73 -23.11 29.87
N GLU A 249 -7.93 -22.54 29.80
CA GLU A 249 -8.27 -21.47 28.88
C GLU A 249 -7.39 -20.23 29.10
N GLY A 250 -7.27 -19.76 30.34
CA GLY A 250 -6.38 -18.65 30.69
C GLY A 250 -4.91 -18.90 30.32
N ILE A 251 -4.44 -20.15 30.42
CA ILE A 251 -3.10 -20.55 29.98
C ILE A 251 -2.98 -20.45 28.46
N SER A 252 -3.97 -20.93 27.70
CA SER A 252 -3.96 -20.86 26.23
C SER A 252 -3.96 -19.41 25.72
N ILE A 253 -4.75 -18.53 26.34
CA ILE A 253 -4.80 -17.10 26.01
C ILE A 253 -3.44 -16.44 26.26
N ASN A 254 -2.87 -16.70 27.44
CA ASN A 254 -1.56 -16.19 27.80
C ASN A 254 -0.44 -16.76 26.92
N SER A 255 -0.59 -17.97 26.37
CA SER A 255 0.35 -18.54 25.40
C SER A 255 0.39 -17.70 24.11
N GLY A 256 -0.77 -17.30 23.58
CA GLY A 256 -0.85 -16.43 22.41
C GLY A 256 -0.21 -15.06 22.64
N LEU A 257 -0.50 -14.43 23.78
CA LEU A 257 0.09 -13.15 24.17
C LEU A 257 1.59 -13.24 24.49
N LEU A 258 2.06 -14.36 25.06
CA LEU A 258 3.47 -14.63 25.30
C LEU A 258 4.24 -14.77 23.99
N ALA A 259 3.71 -15.52 23.03
CA ALA A 259 4.27 -15.63 21.68
C ALA A 259 4.37 -14.25 21.01
N LEU A 260 3.33 -13.42 21.13
CA LEU A 260 3.35 -12.04 20.64
C LEU A 260 4.44 -11.21 21.35
N GLY A 261 4.60 -11.36 22.66
CA GLY A 261 5.67 -10.74 23.43
C GLY A 261 7.08 -11.18 23.00
N ASN A 262 7.27 -12.44 22.61
CA ASN A 262 8.52 -12.96 22.08
C ASN A 262 8.84 -12.37 20.70
N VAL A 263 7.83 -12.28 19.82
CA VAL A 263 7.96 -11.61 18.50
C VAL A 263 8.35 -10.15 18.67
N ILE A 264 7.70 -9.42 19.57
CA ILE A 264 8.02 -8.00 19.82
C ILE A 264 9.43 -7.83 20.39
N SER A 265 9.86 -8.72 21.30
CA SER A 265 11.23 -8.66 21.84
C SER A 265 12.26 -8.93 20.74
N ALA A 266 12.02 -9.93 19.91
CA ALA A 266 12.89 -10.26 18.78
C ALA A 266 12.99 -9.12 17.74
N LEU A 267 11.91 -8.36 17.53
CA LEU A 267 11.88 -7.25 16.57
C LEU A 267 12.35 -5.91 17.16
N GLY A 268 12.17 -5.70 18.48
CA GLY A 268 12.51 -4.46 19.16
C GLY A 268 13.98 -4.38 19.61
N ASP A 269 14.59 -5.53 19.94
CA ASP A 269 15.96 -5.57 20.45
C ASP A 269 17.00 -5.56 19.33
N ARG A 270 17.54 -4.38 19.03
CA ARG A 270 18.57 -4.20 17.98
C ARG A 270 19.88 -4.94 18.26
N SER A 271 20.17 -5.22 19.54
CA SER A 271 21.38 -5.95 19.96
C SER A 271 21.32 -7.42 19.55
N LEU A 272 20.13 -8.00 19.53
CA LEU A 272 19.89 -9.34 19.06
C LEU A 272 19.71 -9.27 17.54
N LYS A 273 20.74 -9.66 16.78
CA LYS A 273 20.58 -9.97 15.36
C LYS A 273 19.78 -11.27 15.22
N VAL A 274 18.50 -11.24 15.61
CA VAL A 274 17.61 -12.38 15.51
C VAL A 274 17.35 -12.64 14.03
N THR A 275 17.83 -13.79 13.54
CA THR A 275 17.62 -14.19 12.14
C THR A 275 16.22 -14.76 11.93
N HIS A 276 15.62 -15.34 12.98
CA HIS A 276 14.32 -16.00 12.90
C HIS A 276 13.36 -15.46 13.97
N VAL A 277 12.29 -14.81 13.52
CA VAL A 277 11.22 -14.29 14.38
C VAL A 277 10.15 -15.38 14.55
N PRO A 278 9.73 -15.72 15.79
CA PRO A 278 8.86 -16.86 16.07
C PRO A 278 7.37 -16.58 15.79
N TYR A 279 7.04 -16.17 14.55
CA TYR A 279 5.64 -15.96 14.16
C TYR A 279 4.80 -17.23 14.15
N ARG A 280 5.41 -18.43 14.17
CA ARG A 280 4.69 -19.71 14.07
C ARG A 280 4.15 -20.22 15.41
N ASP A 281 4.55 -19.61 16.52
CA ASP A 281 4.24 -20.09 17.87
C ASP A 281 2.75 -19.94 18.24
N SER A 282 2.01 -19.05 17.57
CA SER A 282 0.56 -18.92 17.73
C SER A 282 -0.13 -18.52 16.44
N LYS A 283 -1.41 -18.86 16.27
CA LYS A 283 -2.16 -18.39 15.08
C LYS A 283 -2.31 -16.86 15.08
N LEU A 284 -2.35 -16.23 16.25
CA LEU A 284 -2.36 -14.77 16.42
C LEU A 284 -1.11 -14.12 15.80
N THR A 285 0.10 -14.59 16.15
CA THR A 285 1.33 -14.00 15.60
C THR A 285 1.50 -14.28 14.11
N ARG A 286 0.95 -15.38 13.59
CA ARG A 286 0.87 -15.65 12.15
C ARG A 286 -0.02 -14.64 11.43
N LEU A 287 -1.18 -14.31 11.98
CA LEU A 287 -2.10 -13.32 11.40
C LEU A 287 -1.55 -11.89 11.49
N LEU A 288 -0.81 -11.57 12.55
CA LEU A 288 -0.16 -10.27 12.75
C LEU A 288 1.23 -10.15 12.12
N GLN A 289 1.69 -11.15 11.38
CA GLN A 289 3.03 -11.15 10.77
C GLN A 289 3.24 -9.96 9.82
N ASP A 290 2.22 -9.60 9.04
CA ASP A 290 2.27 -8.43 8.15
C ASP A 290 2.25 -7.10 8.93
N SER A 291 1.59 -7.10 10.09
CA SER A 291 1.45 -5.96 10.99
C SER A 291 2.70 -5.71 11.86
N LEU A 292 3.47 -6.74 12.21
CA LEU A 292 4.61 -6.62 13.13
C LEU A 292 5.89 -7.04 12.39
N GLY A 293 6.63 -6.08 11.84
CA GLY A 293 7.84 -6.30 11.04
C GLY A 293 7.58 -6.47 9.53
N GLY A 294 6.32 -6.46 9.09
CA GLY A 294 5.92 -6.65 7.69
C GLY A 294 5.61 -5.35 6.92
N ASN A 295 4.68 -5.45 5.96
CA ASN A 295 4.25 -4.35 5.10
C ASN A 295 2.95 -3.72 5.62
N SER A 296 3.00 -3.13 6.82
CA SER A 296 1.88 -2.36 7.35
C SER A 296 2.38 -1.24 8.24
N ARG A 297 1.75 -0.06 8.16
CA ARG A 297 1.86 0.94 9.21
C ARG A 297 1.10 0.40 10.42
N THR A 298 1.73 0.37 11.57
CA THR A 298 1.14 -0.29 12.74
C THR A 298 1.12 0.66 13.91
N LEU A 299 -0.08 0.87 14.42
CA LEU A 299 -0.41 1.67 15.56
C LEU A 299 -0.79 0.73 16.69
N MET A 300 -0.11 0.86 17.82
CA MET A 300 -0.50 0.14 19.04
C MET A 300 -1.04 1.14 20.06
N ILE A 301 -2.24 0.85 20.52
CA ILE A 301 -2.96 1.53 21.59
C ILE A 301 -2.83 0.68 22.84
N ALA A 302 -2.12 1.20 23.83
CA ALA A 302 -2.00 0.57 25.14
C ALA A 302 -3.04 1.18 26.08
N CYS A 303 -3.94 0.34 26.57
CA CYS A 303 -5.05 0.70 27.44
C CYS A 303 -4.71 0.27 28.87
N VAL A 304 -4.69 1.20 29.82
CA VAL A 304 -4.31 0.91 31.22
C VAL A 304 -5.42 1.30 32.18
N GLY A 305 -5.48 0.57 33.30
CA GLY A 305 -6.36 0.89 34.41
C GLY A 305 -5.75 1.95 35.34
N PRO A 306 -6.56 2.87 35.90
CA PRO A 306 -6.11 3.90 36.84
C PRO A 306 -5.96 3.35 38.26
N SER A 307 -6.50 2.16 38.55
CA SER A 307 -6.62 1.63 39.90
C SER A 307 -5.27 1.14 40.43
N ASP A 308 -4.96 1.42 41.69
CA ASP A 308 -3.70 1.00 42.32
C ASP A 308 -3.53 -0.52 42.35
N CYS A 309 -4.63 -1.27 42.45
CA CYS A 309 -4.59 -2.73 42.36
C CYS A 309 -4.01 -3.20 41.01
N ASP A 310 -4.21 -2.43 39.94
CA ASP A 310 -3.80 -2.73 38.58
C ASP A 310 -2.37 -2.27 38.25
N PHE A 311 -1.67 -1.64 39.19
CA PHE A 311 -0.33 -1.09 39.02
C PHE A 311 0.65 -2.04 38.30
N ILE A 312 0.66 -3.33 38.68
CA ILE A 312 1.55 -4.34 38.09
C ILE A 312 1.21 -4.59 36.61
N GLU A 313 -0.06 -4.62 36.25
CA GLU A 313 -0.49 -4.87 34.87
C GLU A 313 -0.35 -3.62 34.00
N THR A 314 -0.60 -2.44 34.56
CA THR A 314 -0.26 -1.16 33.95
C THR A 314 1.24 -1.09 33.65
N LEU A 315 2.11 -1.44 34.61
CA LEU A 315 3.55 -1.49 34.40
C LEU A 315 3.95 -2.45 33.26
N ASN A 316 3.39 -3.66 33.24
CA ASN A 316 3.69 -4.65 32.20
C ASN A 316 3.25 -4.15 30.82
N THR A 317 2.08 -3.50 30.76
CA THR A 317 1.50 -2.93 29.54
C THR A 317 2.37 -1.80 29.00
N LEU A 318 2.86 -0.90 29.86
CA LEU A 318 3.78 0.18 29.48
C LEU A 318 5.15 -0.35 29.03
N LYS A 319 5.73 -1.33 29.74
CA LYS A 319 6.98 -1.98 29.30
C LYS A 319 6.84 -2.71 27.98
N TYR A 320 5.68 -3.33 27.75
CA TYR A 320 5.36 -3.99 26.49
C TYR A 320 5.24 -2.97 25.35
N ALA A 321 4.51 -1.87 25.60
CA ALA A 321 4.38 -0.77 24.67
C ALA A 321 5.75 -0.20 24.29
N ASN A 322 6.58 0.12 25.27
CA ASN A 322 7.92 0.66 25.02
C ASN A 322 8.79 -0.24 24.12
N ARG A 323 8.74 -1.57 24.28
CA ARG A 323 9.41 -2.52 23.38
C ARG A 323 8.84 -2.50 21.97
N ALA A 324 7.50 -2.48 21.84
CA ALA A 324 6.84 -2.42 20.54
C ALA A 324 7.16 -1.15 19.76
N ARG A 325 7.38 -0.02 20.45
CA ARG A 325 7.80 1.26 19.84
C ARG A 325 9.10 1.14 19.02
N ASN A 326 9.99 0.23 19.40
CA ASN A 326 11.29 0.07 18.75
C ASN A 326 11.21 -0.72 17.43
N ILE A 327 10.07 -1.35 17.13
CA ILE A 327 9.85 -2.13 15.92
C ILE A 327 9.81 -1.19 14.70
N ARG A 328 10.49 -1.60 13.62
CA ARG A 328 10.49 -0.89 12.34
C ARG A 328 9.83 -1.76 11.27
N ASN A 329 8.72 -1.27 10.72
CA ASN A 329 8.06 -1.91 9.59
C ASN A 329 8.53 -1.30 8.27
N ARG A 330 8.64 -2.13 7.22
CA ARG A 330 8.96 -1.68 5.87
C ARG A 330 7.67 -1.57 5.07
N VAL A 331 7.08 -0.39 5.09
CA VAL A 331 5.82 -0.14 4.38
C VAL A 331 6.09 0.22 2.92
N VAL A 332 5.45 -0.52 2.01
CA VAL A 332 5.53 -0.39 0.56
C VAL A 332 4.10 -0.29 0.01
N VAL A 333 3.91 0.61 -0.95
CA VAL A 333 2.63 0.77 -1.67
C VAL A 333 2.29 -0.53 -2.40
N ASN A 334 1.12 -1.11 -2.11
CA ASN A 334 0.67 -2.32 -2.77
C ASN A 334 -0.02 -1.96 -4.09
N GLN A 335 0.66 -2.20 -5.19
CA GLN A 335 0.13 -2.15 -6.55
C GLN A 335 0.06 -3.56 -7.12
N SER A 336 -0.90 -3.84 -8.01
CA SER A 336 -0.90 -5.10 -8.74
C SER A 336 0.40 -5.24 -9.53
N ARG A 337 1.05 -6.41 -9.43
CA ARG A 337 2.21 -6.74 -10.27
C ARG A 337 1.87 -6.59 -11.75
N SER A 338 0.65 -6.94 -12.14
CA SER A 338 0.18 -6.79 -13.52
C SER A 338 0.17 -5.32 -13.94
N SER A 339 -0.32 -4.41 -13.09
CA SER A 339 -0.32 -2.98 -13.43
C SER A 339 1.09 -2.38 -13.49
N VAL A 340 2.00 -2.80 -12.61
CA VAL A 340 3.39 -2.35 -12.64
C VAL A 340 4.12 -2.88 -13.88
N LEU A 341 3.96 -4.17 -14.19
CA LEU A 341 4.57 -4.80 -15.36
C LEU A 341 4.04 -4.20 -16.66
N VAL A 342 2.73 -3.97 -16.77
CA VAL A 342 2.12 -3.32 -17.94
C VAL A 342 2.67 -1.90 -18.10
N SER A 343 2.83 -1.14 -17.00
CA SER A 343 3.42 0.19 -17.07
C SER A 343 4.90 0.18 -17.52
N ASP A 344 5.71 -0.76 -17.02
CA ASP A 344 7.13 -0.89 -17.44
C ASP A 344 7.23 -1.32 -18.91
N LEU A 345 6.43 -2.31 -19.32
CA LEU A 345 6.38 -2.79 -20.70
C LEU A 345 5.90 -1.69 -21.66
N GLN A 346 4.91 -0.89 -21.30
CA GLN A 346 4.45 0.24 -22.12
C GLN A 346 5.51 1.33 -22.25
N LEU A 347 6.26 1.64 -21.18
CA LEU A 347 7.40 2.56 -21.25
C LEU A 347 8.48 2.04 -22.20
N ARG A 348 8.81 0.75 -22.12
CA ARG A 348 9.75 0.10 -23.04
C ARG A 348 9.24 0.08 -24.47
N LEU A 349 7.95 -0.17 -24.70
CA LEU A 349 7.34 -0.12 -26.03
C LEU A 349 7.45 1.28 -26.63
N ARG A 350 7.16 2.34 -25.86
CA ARG A 350 7.34 3.73 -26.34
C ARG A 350 8.80 4.05 -26.65
N GLN A 351 9.74 3.61 -25.82
CA GLN A 351 11.17 3.78 -26.09
C GLN A 351 11.59 3.06 -27.37
N LEU A 352 11.18 1.81 -27.54
CA LEU A 352 11.44 1.02 -28.74
C LEU A 352 10.79 1.64 -29.99
N GLU A 353 9.56 2.15 -29.89
CA GLU A 353 8.89 2.85 -30.99
C GLU A 353 9.65 4.12 -31.39
N GLN A 354 10.12 4.91 -30.41
CA GLN A 354 10.95 6.09 -30.65
C GLN A 354 12.26 5.71 -31.35
N GLU A 355 13.01 4.74 -30.81
CA GLU A 355 14.24 4.22 -31.42
C GLU A 355 13.98 3.74 -32.86
N LEU A 356 12.89 3.01 -33.08
CA LEU A 356 12.53 2.48 -34.40
C LEU A 356 12.18 3.60 -35.39
N THR A 357 11.54 4.68 -34.95
CA THR A 357 11.33 5.87 -35.79
C THR A 357 12.64 6.57 -36.14
N GLU A 358 13.57 6.70 -35.19
CA GLU A 358 14.91 7.25 -35.43
C GLU A 358 15.69 6.41 -36.44
N PHE A 359 15.73 5.09 -36.26
CA PHE A 359 16.36 4.17 -37.22
C PHE A 359 15.73 4.26 -38.61
N ARG A 360 14.40 4.38 -38.69
CA ARG A 360 13.69 4.56 -39.98
C ARG A 360 14.07 5.87 -40.65
N LEU A 361 14.18 6.98 -39.92
CA LEU A 361 14.60 8.28 -40.47
C LEU A 361 16.05 8.24 -40.97
N VAL A 362 16.97 7.67 -40.19
CA VAL A 362 18.38 7.50 -40.60
C VAL A 362 18.49 6.58 -41.82
N ALA A 363 17.77 5.47 -41.84
CA ALA A 363 17.75 4.56 -42.98
C ALA A 363 17.19 5.25 -44.24
N ALA A 364 16.08 5.99 -44.12
CA ALA A 364 15.50 6.74 -45.24
C ALA A 364 16.46 7.80 -45.80
N ALA A 365 17.15 8.54 -44.93
CA ALA A 365 18.17 9.52 -45.34
C ALA A 365 19.34 8.86 -46.07
N ASN A 366 19.85 7.74 -45.56
CA ASN A 366 20.93 6.97 -46.19
C ASN A 366 20.51 6.40 -47.55
N TRP A 367 19.29 5.87 -47.66
CA TRP A 367 18.71 5.39 -48.92
C TRP A 367 18.57 6.52 -49.95
N ALA A 368 18.09 7.69 -49.54
CA ALA A 368 18.00 8.86 -50.42
C ALA A 368 19.39 9.31 -50.92
N HIS A 369 20.39 9.32 -50.05
CA HIS A 369 21.76 9.66 -50.39
C HIS A 369 22.39 8.65 -51.37
N LEU A 370 22.11 7.36 -51.18
CA LEU A 370 22.56 6.29 -52.07
C LEU A 370 21.91 6.40 -53.46
N ILE A 371 20.60 6.65 -53.53
CA ILE A 371 19.88 6.84 -54.80
C ILE A 371 20.43 8.07 -55.54
N LEU A 372 20.70 9.17 -54.84
CA LEU A 372 21.32 10.36 -55.43
C LEU A 372 22.75 10.07 -55.94
N ALA A 373 23.55 9.30 -55.20
CA ALA A 373 24.89 8.91 -55.63
C ALA A 373 24.86 8.03 -56.90
N ILE A 374 23.95 7.06 -56.97
CA ILE A 374 23.79 6.18 -58.15
C ILE A 374 23.31 6.98 -59.37
N THR A 375 22.30 7.84 -59.20
CA THR A 375 21.73 8.65 -60.29
C THR A 375 22.73 9.71 -60.81
N THR A 376 23.48 10.37 -59.93
CA THR A 376 24.53 11.32 -60.32
C THR A 376 25.73 10.64 -60.98
N ALA A 377 26.15 9.46 -60.50
CA ALA A 377 27.18 8.65 -61.15
C ALA A 377 26.72 8.16 -62.54
N GLY A 378 25.46 7.74 -62.66
CA GLY A 378 24.81 7.41 -63.93
C GLY A 378 24.77 8.59 -64.90
N SER A 379 24.39 9.78 -64.42
CA SER A 379 24.35 11.00 -65.22
C SER A 379 25.75 11.47 -65.65
N LYS A 380 26.76 11.39 -64.77
CA LYS A 380 28.17 11.65 -65.14
C LYS A 380 28.67 10.67 -66.20
N LYS A 381 28.37 9.36 -66.09
CA LYS A 381 28.67 8.36 -67.13
C LYS A 381 27.95 8.68 -68.45
N ARG A 382 26.65 9.03 -68.40
CA ARG A 382 25.83 9.37 -69.58
C ARG A 382 26.31 10.65 -70.25
N ARG A 383 26.69 11.69 -69.48
CA ARG A 383 27.24 12.96 -69.98
C ARG A 383 28.62 12.75 -70.60
N ARG A 384 29.51 11.95 -69.99
CA ARG A 384 30.79 11.53 -70.59
C ARG A 384 30.57 10.74 -71.90
N PHE A 385 29.57 9.86 -71.95
CA PHE A 385 29.22 9.10 -73.16
C PHE A 385 28.67 10.00 -74.28
N CYS A 386 27.78 10.95 -73.98
CA CYS A 386 27.24 11.92 -74.94
C CYS A 386 28.32 12.84 -75.51
N ILE A 387 29.24 13.33 -74.66
CA ILE A 387 30.38 14.14 -75.12
C ILE A 387 31.29 13.33 -76.04
N ARG A 388 31.55 12.05 -75.70
CA ARG A 388 32.35 11.17 -76.56
C ARG A 388 31.68 10.92 -77.91
N LYS A 389 30.36 10.73 -77.94
CA LYS A 389 29.59 10.61 -79.21
C LYS A 389 29.58 11.89 -80.04
N SER A 390 29.44 13.06 -79.43
CA SER A 390 29.41 14.34 -80.16
C SER A 390 30.77 14.72 -80.73
N VAL A 391 31.86 14.46 -80.02
CA VAL A 391 33.23 14.65 -80.52
C VAL A 391 33.53 13.73 -81.70
N VAL A 392 33.11 12.46 -81.64
CA VAL A 392 33.26 11.52 -82.77
C VAL A 392 32.46 11.97 -83.99
N ARG A 393 31.20 12.42 -83.82
CA ARG A 393 30.39 12.96 -84.92
C ARG A 393 31.02 14.20 -85.56
N ARG A 394 31.53 15.15 -84.75
CA ARG A 394 32.18 16.36 -85.29
C ARG A 394 33.42 16.01 -86.11
N LYS A 395 34.27 15.09 -85.62
CA LYS A 395 35.46 14.63 -86.36
C LYS A 395 35.11 13.98 -87.70
N LEU A 396 34.05 13.16 -87.76
CA LEU A 396 33.56 12.57 -89.01
C LEU A 396 33.09 13.64 -90.00
N THR A 397 32.27 14.61 -89.56
CA THR A 397 31.78 15.68 -90.45
C THR A 397 32.87 16.62 -90.96
N THR A 398 33.92 16.87 -90.17
CA THR A 398 35.07 17.66 -90.65
C THR A 398 35.90 16.88 -91.66
N CYS A 399 36.04 15.56 -91.47
CA CYS A 399 36.75 14.70 -92.41
C CYS A 399 36.02 14.61 -93.76
N GLU A 400 34.69 14.47 -93.73
CA GLU A 400 33.86 14.50 -94.95
C GLU A 400 33.91 15.86 -95.67
N ARG A 401 34.04 16.97 -94.93
CA ARG A 401 34.22 18.31 -95.52
C ARG A 401 35.59 18.49 -96.14
N SER A 402 36.67 18.01 -95.51
CA SER A 402 38.01 18.06 -96.10
C SER A 402 38.11 17.19 -97.35
N GLU A 403 37.53 15.98 -97.35
CA GLU A 403 37.49 15.13 -98.55
C GLU A 403 36.70 15.76 -99.71
N LYS A 404 35.60 16.48 -99.41
CA LYS A 404 34.85 17.21 -100.45
C LYS A 404 35.62 18.41 -101.02
N LEU A 405 36.35 19.14 -100.17
CA LEU A 405 37.17 20.28 -100.62
C LEU A 405 38.37 19.81 -101.45
N GLU A 406 39.02 18.71 -101.08
CA GLU A 406 40.10 18.11 -101.89
C GLU A 406 39.59 17.60 -103.24
N ARG A 407 38.41 17.00 -103.30
CA ARG A 407 37.81 16.57 -104.59
C ARG A 407 37.42 17.74 -105.49
N GLN A 408 37.03 18.88 -104.91
CA GLN A 408 36.72 20.08 -105.70
C GLN A 408 37.97 20.85 -106.17
N GLY A 409 39.10 20.70 -105.50
CA GLY A 409 40.37 21.35 -105.87
C GLY A 409 41.15 20.70 -107.01
N SER A 410 40.85 19.45 -107.39
CA SER A 410 41.63 18.71 -108.40
C SER A 410 41.10 18.80 -109.84
N LEU A 411 40.16 19.70 -110.15
CA LEU A 411 39.69 19.98 -111.51
C LEU A 411 40.13 21.39 -111.95
N ALA A 412 41.43 21.57 -112.13
CA ALA A 412 42.00 22.67 -112.88
C ALA A 412 42.34 22.19 -114.30
N PRO A 413 41.68 22.70 -115.36
CA PRO A 413 42.02 22.35 -116.73
C PRO A 413 43.33 23.04 -117.12
N ARG A 414 44.31 22.20 -117.49
CA ARG A 414 45.50 22.57 -118.23
C ARG A 414 45.13 22.86 -119.69
N HIS A 415 45.70 23.94 -120.21
CA HIS A 415 46.09 24.20 -121.59
C HIS A 415 45.05 23.96 -122.70
N GLY A 416 44.61 25.08 -123.27
CA GLY A 416 44.27 25.22 -124.68
C GLY A 416 45.03 26.42 -125.24
N GLU A 417 46.29 26.20 -125.58
CA GLU A 417 46.99 26.90 -126.66
C GLU A 417 46.64 26.15 -127.94
N ASP A 418 46.22 26.86 -128.99
CA ASP A 418 46.52 26.49 -130.37
C ASP A 418 46.14 27.65 -131.31
N SER A 419 47.17 28.11 -132.04
CA SER A 419 47.17 28.75 -133.37
C SER A 419 46.47 30.09 -133.59
#